data_AF-A0A4Y7SS24-F1
#
_entry.id   AF-A0A4Y7SS24-F1
#
_cell.length_a   1.000
_cell.length_b   1.000
_cell.length_c   1.000
_cell.angle_alpha   90.00
_cell.angle_beta   90.00
_cell.angle_gamma   90.00
#
_symmetry.space_group_name_H-M   'P 1'
#
loop_
_entity.id
_entity.type
_entity.pdbx_description
1 polymer ?
#
loop_
_entity_poly.entity_id
_entity_poly.type
_entity_poly.pdbx_seq_one_letter_code
_entity_poly.pdbx_strand_id
1 'polypeptide(L)'
;MMRFMNAVTDKPQWTRKVFNSTIVEKWRGEALNDGPVFETQMTERMFNYCIQELQHVAERHIDAPRGAVQVLHTDAGVYKSDTAVPEGTKLALQKAVAVLEDVPEEQKDWHPGSDGKVLDLVHPSLFPLVYGRTRVLPLGAKPTTLDGCIERSGEGDDDPQAAYDEATWSRKFQWLPADVDISGERPRILSYINNLHPQRHKKLYRLVEDVVEAAIPLWNLTLAPYASLYTAPRRIVYEECRYDPDPENNTPEPQREEGEDFASWGARVNLYWEWVQMTRKIVLPEPPEKFEPLPVPPPFSLHKRYGSKPLQVIVKLANIELTPEKPEYEGGTWHVEGKMVSASIFLLVIYADAFRKNEAIAATALYYYDSENITASTLAFRQLSEDFGFHNSPAYKQDHHDWLPAVFGLEQEGALIQNIGSVVTSEGKLVTFPNIIHHQVQPFKLVDPTKPGHRKLLALFLVDPNISIISTADVPCQRADWVDELVTGGDGMEISDERSSYPMSVDQAREYRKEFMEERKEFQLLHRRYSEDHGAISLCEH
;
A
#
# COMPACT_ATOMS: atom_id res chain seq x y z
N MET A 1 -1.82 -5.64 20.73
CA MET A 1 -3.02 -4.76 20.66
C MET A 1 -3.58 -4.60 19.23
N MET A 2 -2.86 -3.98 18.28
CA MET A 2 -3.40 -3.69 16.93
C MET A 2 -3.98 -4.89 16.18
N ARG A 3 -3.29 -6.05 16.21
CA ARG A 3 -3.78 -7.30 15.59
C ARG A 3 -5.15 -7.72 16.12
N PHE A 4 -5.37 -7.61 17.44
CA PHE A 4 -6.65 -7.91 18.07
C PHE A 4 -7.75 -6.94 17.62
N MET A 5 -7.48 -5.63 17.66
CA MET A 5 -8.44 -4.62 17.21
C MET A 5 -8.83 -4.80 15.75
N ASN A 6 -7.85 -5.09 14.89
CA ASN A 6 -8.09 -5.37 13.48
C ASN A 6 -8.99 -6.61 13.30
N ALA A 7 -8.68 -7.71 14.01
CA ALA A 7 -9.49 -8.93 13.98
C ALA A 7 -10.93 -8.72 14.50
N VAL A 8 -11.12 -7.88 15.53
CA VAL A 8 -12.46 -7.52 16.02
C VAL A 8 -13.22 -6.71 14.97
N THR A 9 -12.58 -5.70 14.36
CA THR A 9 -13.22 -4.84 13.37
C THR A 9 -13.54 -5.53 12.04
N ASP A 10 -12.96 -6.70 11.76
CA ASP A 10 -13.37 -7.59 10.65
C ASP A 10 -14.59 -8.46 10.97
N LYS A 11 -15.00 -8.57 12.24
CA LYS A 11 -16.19 -9.36 12.61
C LYS A 11 -17.47 -8.59 12.19
N PRO A 12 -18.47 -9.27 11.60
CA PRO A 12 -19.75 -8.65 11.30
C PRO A 12 -20.40 -8.06 12.55
N GLN A 13 -20.94 -6.84 12.44
CA GLN A 13 -21.61 -6.12 13.52
C GLN A 13 -20.74 -5.87 14.76
N TRP A 14 -19.41 -5.79 14.59
CA TRP A 14 -18.48 -5.55 15.69
C TRP A 14 -18.84 -4.30 16.52
N THR A 15 -19.35 -3.24 15.88
CA THR A 15 -19.78 -1.99 16.52
C THR A 15 -20.89 -2.18 17.55
N ARG A 16 -21.73 -3.20 17.40
CA ARG A 16 -22.74 -3.58 18.41
C ARG A 16 -22.18 -4.59 19.40
N LYS A 17 -21.41 -5.56 18.89
CA LYS A 17 -20.88 -6.68 19.68
C LYS A 17 -19.88 -6.23 20.76
N VAL A 18 -19.14 -5.15 20.54
CA VAL A 18 -18.18 -4.60 21.51
C VAL A 18 -18.83 -4.10 22.81
N PHE A 19 -20.14 -3.86 22.83
CA PHE A 19 -20.90 -3.50 24.03
C PHE A 19 -21.58 -4.69 24.71
N ASN A 20 -21.49 -5.89 24.12
CA ASN A 20 -22.09 -7.09 24.69
C ASN A 20 -21.07 -7.82 25.58
N SER A 21 -21.31 -7.80 26.90
CA SER A 21 -20.39 -8.39 27.89
C SER A 21 -20.10 -9.88 27.65
N THR A 22 -21.09 -10.67 27.25
CA THR A 22 -20.90 -12.10 26.94
C THR A 22 -19.98 -12.31 25.75
N ILE A 23 -20.08 -11.45 24.72
CA ILE A 23 -19.22 -11.53 23.54
C ILE A 23 -17.81 -11.05 23.89
N VAL A 24 -17.68 -9.96 24.65
CA VAL A 24 -16.39 -9.44 25.10
C VAL A 24 -15.66 -10.46 25.97
N GLU A 25 -16.36 -11.18 26.86
CA GLU A 25 -15.73 -12.24 27.66
C GLU A 25 -15.23 -13.41 26.80
N LYS A 26 -15.96 -13.75 25.73
CA LYS A 26 -15.47 -14.72 24.76
C LYS A 26 -14.21 -14.23 24.05
N TRP A 27 -14.17 -12.96 23.61
CA TRP A 27 -12.99 -12.36 23.00
C TRP A 27 -11.81 -12.27 23.98
N ARG A 28 -12.09 -12.08 25.28
CA ARG A 28 -11.09 -12.11 26.35
C ARG A 28 -10.46 -13.49 26.46
N GLY A 29 -11.28 -14.54 26.46
CA GLY A 29 -10.79 -15.93 26.41
C GLY A 29 -9.93 -16.20 25.17
N GLU A 30 -10.38 -15.79 23.98
CA GLU A 30 -9.64 -15.94 22.72
C GLU A 30 -8.30 -15.15 22.74
N ALA A 31 -8.28 -13.95 23.30
CA ALA A 31 -7.09 -13.08 23.30
C ALA A 31 -6.04 -13.45 24.35
N LEU A 32 -6.46 -14.07 25.48
CA LEU A 32 -5.58 -14.38 26.61
C LEU A 32 -5.18 -15.86 26.69
N ASN A 33 -6.01 -16.79 26.18
CA ASN A 33 -5.84 -18.23 26.44
C ASN A 33 -5.66 -19.10 25.18
N ASP A 34 -6.18 -18.71 24.01
CA ASP A 34 -6.24 -19.58 22.81
C ASP A 34 -5.42 -19.03 21.62
N GLY A 35 -4.12 -19.33 21.57
CA GLY A 35 -3.48 -19.76 20.32
C GLY A 35 -2.13 -19.14 19.90
N PRO A 36 -1.42 -19.81 18.96
CA PRO A 36 -0.11 -19.43 18.40
C PRO A 36 -0.09 -18.10 17.60
N VAL A 37 -1.22 -17.39 17.53
CA VAL A 37 -1.36 -16.08 16.84
C VAL A 37 -0.99 -14.90 17.78
N PHE A 38 -1.07 -15.12 19.09
CA PHE A 38 -0.82 -14.13 20.13
C PHE A 38 0.05 -14.72 21.24
N GLU A 39 1.18 -15.37 20.89
CA GLU A 39 2.12 -15.90 21.89
C GLU A 39 2.35 -14.89 23.02
N THR A 40 1.65 -15.08 24.14
CA THR A 40 1.86 -14.46 25.46
C THR A 40 2.00 -12.92 25.54
N GLN A 41 1.51 -12.14 24.57
CA GLN A 41 1.75 -10.68 24.52
C GLN A 41 0.57 -9.79 24.92
N MET A 42 -0.65 -10.31 25.06
CA MET A 42 -1.80 -9.49 25.47
C MET A 42 -2.01 -9.60 26.98
N THR A 43 -1.83 -8.49 27.70
CA THR A 43 -2.16 -8.43 29.13
C THR A 43 -3.63 -8.05 29.34
N GLU A 44 -4.14 -8.24 30.55
CA GLU A 44 -5.48 -7.76 30.95
C GLU A 44 -5.65 -6.27 30.68
N ARG A 45 -4.60 -5.49 30.98
CA ARG A 45 -4.63 -4.05 30.79
C ARG A 45 -4.69 -3.69 29.31
N MET A 46 -3.89 -4.33 28.47
CA MET A 46 -3.95 -4.17 27.01
C MET A 46 -5.30 -4.55 26.43
N PHE A 47 -5.90 -5.66 26.89
CA PHE A 47 -7.22 -6.09 26.45
C PHE A 47 -8.28 -5.04 26.82
N ASN A 48 -8.33 -4.64 28.09
CA ASN A 48 -9.29 -3.64 28.58
C ASN A 48 -9.13 -2.29 27.87
N TYR A 49 -7.90 -1.89 27.56
CA TYR A 49 -7.63 -0.69 26.77
C TYR A 49 -8.17 -0.84 25.34
N CYS A 50 -7.89 -1.97 24.68
CA CYS A 50 -8.40 -2.23 23.33
C CYS A 50 -9.93 -2.22 23.27
N ILE A 51 -10.63 -2.78 24.28
CA ILE A 51 -12.09 -2.76 24.33
C ILE A 51 -12.62 -1.33 24.47
N GLN A 52 -12.03 -0.52 25.35
CA GLN A 52 -12.40 0.90 25.50
C GLN A 52 -12.17 1.69 24.21
N GLU A 53 -11.03 1.46 23.53
CA GLU A 53 -10.73 2.08 22.24
C GLU A 53 -11.74 1.64 21.17
N LEU A 54 -12.05 0.35 21.08
CA LEU A 54 -13.03 -0.19 20.13
C LEU A 54 -14.45 0.35 20.39
N GLN A 55 -14.85 0.52 21.65
CA GLN A 55 -16.13 1.12 22.02
C GLN A 55 -16.18 2.59 21.57
N HIS A 56 -15.12 3.34 21.82
CA HIS A 56 -14.99 4.73 21.37
C HIS A 56 -15.06 4.87 19.85
N VAL A 57 -14.39 3.97 19.11
CA VAL A 57 -14.45 3.93 17.64
C VAL A 57 -15.85 3.53 17.18
N ALA A 58 -16.49 2.56 17.83
CA ALA A 58 -17.84 2.09 17.48
C ALA A 58 -18.90 3.19 17.61
N GLU A 59 -18.82 4.03 18.65
CA GLU A 59 -19.71 5.18 18.84
C GLU A 59 -19.62 6.18 17.67
N ARG A 60 -18.41 6.41 17.15
CA ARG A 60 -18.16 7.34 16.03
C ARG A 60 -18.35 6.69 14.66
N HIS A 61 -18.39 5.37 14.60
CA HIS A 61 -18.49 4.64 13.34
C HIS A 61 -19.78 4.96 12.58
N ILE A 62 -20.85 5.34 13.27
CA ILE A 62 -22.11 5.75 12.63
C ILE A 62 -21.92 6.96 11.71
N ASP A 63 -20.99 7.85 12.05
CA ASP A 63 -20.65 9.05 11.29
C ASP A 63 -19.39 8.85 10.41
N ALA A 64 -18.80 7.64 10.43
CA ALA A 64 -17.60 7.36 9.67
C ALA A 64 -17.91 7.39 8.16
N PRO A 65 -17.17 8.20 7.38
CA PRO A 65 -17.39 8.29 5.95
C PRO A 65 -17.32 6.90 5.31
N ARG A 66 -18.40 6.50 4.63
CA ARG A 66 -18.48 5.20 3.93
C ARG A 66 -18.13 4.00 4.82
N GLY A 67 -18.41 4.07 6.13
CA GLY A 67 -18.10 2.98 7.08
C GLY A 67 -16.61 2.70 7.24
N ALA A 68 -15.76 3.71 7.04
CA ALA A 68 -14.32 3.56 7.18
C ALA A 68 -13.90 3.22 8.62
N VAL A 69 -12.90 2.34 8.74
CA VAL A 69 -12.26 1.97 10.00
C VAL A 69 -10.75 2.05 9.81
N GLN A 70 -10.08 2.73 10.72
CA GLN A 70 -8.62 2.77 10.76
C GLN A 70 -8.07 1.43 11.25
N VAL A 71 -7.09 0.89 10.53
CA VAL A 71 -6.54 -0.45 10.80
C VAL A 71 -5.19 -0.41 11.50
N LEU A 72 -4.29 0.44 10.98
CA LEU A 72 -2.94 0.61 11.51
C LEU A 72 -2.82 1.97 12.20
N HIS A 73 -1.68 2.23 12.84
CA HIS A 73 -1.42 3.45 13.60
C HIS A 73 -1.79 4.72 12.82
N THR A 74 -2.10 5.81 13.54
CA THR A 74 -2.72 6.99 12.94
C THR A 74 -1.85 7.67 11.87
N ASP A 75 -0.53 7.57 12.04
CA ASP A 75 0.49 8.03 11.10
C ASP A 75 0.67 7.14 9.86
N ALA A 76 0.34 5.85 9.91
CA ALA A 76 0.42 4.93 8.77
C ALA A 76 -0.73 5.13 7.78
N GLY A 77 -1.84 5.74 8.21
CA GLY A 77 -2.92 6.17 7.31
C GLY A 77 -3.68 5.05 6.59
N VAL A 78 -3.68 3.82 7.13
CA VAL A 78 -4.37 2.66 6.54
C VAL A 78 -5.81 2.56 7.04
N TYR A 79 -6.76 2.65 6.10
CA TYR A 79 -8.19 2.53 6.36
C TYR A 79 -8.80 1.37 5.55
N LYS A 80 -9.82 0.73 6.11
CA LYS A 80 -10.64 -0.27 5.42
C LYS A 80 -12.12 0.06 5.53
N SER A 81 -12.92 -0.42 4.59
CA SER A 81 -14.38 -0.43 4.69
C SER A 81 -14.97 -1.62 3.94
N ASP A 82 -15.90 -2.31 4.59
CA ASP A 82 -16.70 -3.40 4.01
C ASP A 82 -17.98 -2.91 3.33
N THR A 83 -18.28 -1.61 3.42
CA THR A 83 -19.56 -1.02 2.98
C THR A 83 -19.39 0.20 2.08
N ALA A 84 -18.15 0.61 1.79
CA ALA A 84 -17.90 1.81 1.01
C ALA A 84 -18.45 1.73 -0.42
N VAL A 85 -18.26 0.58 -1.06
CA VAL A 85 -18.81 0.28 -2.39
C VAL A 85 -20.14 -0.48 -2.22
N PRO A 86 -21.26 0.05 -2.74
CA PRO A 86 -22.55 -0.63 -2.65
C PRO A 86 -22.54 -2.01 -3.33
N GLU A 87 -23.32 -2.95 -2.79
CA GLU A 87 -23.44 -4.31 -3.35
C GLU A 87 -23.90 -4.30 -4.82
N GLY A 88 -24.82 -3.40 -5.18
CA GLY A 88 -25.26 -3.22 -6.57
C GLY A 88 -24.11 -2.84 -7.52
N THR A 89 -23.21 -1.96 -7.09
CA THR A 89 -22.00 -1.60 -7.85
C THR A 89 -21.04 -2.78 -7.96
N LYS A 90 -20.84 -3.54 -6.86
CA LYS A 90 -20.01 -4.76 -6.86
C LYS A 90 -20.48 -5.78 -7.91
N LEU A 91 -21.77 -6.14 -7.86
CA LEU A 91 -22.36 -7.14 -8.77
C LEU A 91 -22.37 -6.64 -10.22
N ALA A 92 -22.54 -5.33 -10.44
CA ALA A 92 -22.45 -4.75 -11.77
C ALA A 92 -21.00 -4.72 -12.29
N LEU A 93 -20.01 -4.50 -11.42
CA LEU A 93 -18.58 -4.57 -11.72
C LEU A 93 -18.16 -5.97 -12.13
N GLN A 94 -18.51 -7.00 -11.34
CA GLN A 94 -18.26 -8.40 -11.69
C GLN A 94 -18.74 -8.75 -13.11
N LYS A 95 -19.98 -8.36 -13.44
CA LYS A 95 -20.56 -8.58 -14.78
C LYS A 95 -19.87 -7.80 -15.90
N ALA A 96 -19.44 -6.56 -15.61
CA ALA A 96 -18.79 -5.72 -16.60
C ALA A 96 -17.35 -6.16 -16.89
N VAL A 97 -16.65 -6.67 -15.86
CA VAL A 97 -15.28 -7.15 -15.96
C VAL A 97 -15.20 -8.54 -16.60
N ALA A 98 -16.22 -9.40 -16.44
CA ALA A 98 -16.28 -10.70 -17.10
C ALA A 98 -16.04 -10.62 -18.63
N VAL A 99 -16.45 -9.53 -19.28
CA VAL A 99 -16.19 -9.30 -20.72
C VAL A 99 -14.70 -9.22 -21.06
N LEU A 100 -13.86 -8.78 -20.12
CA LEU A 100 -12.40 -8.75 -20.25
C LEU A 100 -11.75 -10.10 -19.90
N GLU A 101 -12.43 -10.93 -19.12
CA GLU A 101 -11.96 -12.25 -18.65
C GLU A 101 -12.28 -13.35 -19.67
N ASP A 102 -13.49 -13.29 -20.23
CA ASP A 102 -14.07 -14.27 -21.15
C ASP A 102 -13.57 -14.07 -22.59
N VAL A 103 -12.25 -13.94 -22.73
CA VAL A 103 -11.54 -13.89 -24.02
C VAL A 103 -10.89 -15.25 -24.32
N PRO A 104 -10.60 -15.57 -25.59
CA PRO A 104 -9.83 -16.76 -25.95
C PRO A 104 -8.49 -16.84 -25.20
N GLU A 105 -8.01 -18.04 -24.90
CA GLU A 105 -6.82 -18.26 -24.06
C GLU A 105 -5.57 -17.56 -24.62
N GLU A 106 -5.44 -17.52 -25.95
CA GLU A 106 -4.35 -16.81 -26.64
C GLU A 106 -4.39 -15.28 -26.49
N GLN A 107 -5.53 -14.73 -26.08
CA GLN A 107 -5.72 -13.30 -25.82
C GLN A 107 -5.56 -12.95 -24.34
N LYS A 108 -5.57 -13.94 -23.44
CA LYS A 108 -5.37 -13.70 -22.01
C LYS A 108 -3.97 -13.16 -21.76
N ASP A 109 -3.92 -12.07 -21.01
CA ASP A 109 -2.69 -11.36 -20.72
C ASP A 109 -2.13 -11.80 -19.36
N TRP A 110 -1.46 -12.95 -19.35
CA TRP A 110 -0.83 -13.49 -18.15
C TRP A 110 0.39 -12.66 -17.75
N HIS A 111 0.43 -12.22 -16.49
CA HIS A 111 1.51 -11.40 -15.95
C HIS A 111 2.85 -12.15 -16.06
N PRO A 112 3.91 -11.50 -16.59
CA PRO A 112 5.23 -12.13 -16.71
C PRO A 112 5.75 -12.66 -15.38
N GLY A 113 6.25 -13.89 -15.35
CA GLY A 113 6.83 -14.50 -14.15
C GLY A 113 5.81 -14.95 -13.10
N SER A 114 4.50 -14.85 -13.36
CA SER A 114 3.45 -15.30 -12.43
C SER A 114 3.16 -16.80 -12.48
N ASP A 115 3.80 -17.54 -13.38
CA ASP A 115 3.46 -18.94 -13.68
C ASP A 115 1.96 -19.10 -14.04
N GLY A 116 1.40 -18.15 -14.80
CA GLY A 116 -0.01 -18.19 -15.23
C GLY A 116 -1.01 -18.13 -14.08
N LYS A 117 -0.66 -17.46 -12.97
CA LYS A 117 -1.54 -17.25 -11.81
C LYS A 117 -2.08 -15.84 -11.72
N VAL A 118 -1.47 -14.86 -12.40
CA VAL A 118 -1.90 -13.46 -12.35
C VAL A 118 -2.34 -13.03 -13.74
N LEU A 119 -3.63 -12.73 -13.90
CA LEU A 119 -4.23 -12.28 -15.14
C LEU A 119 -4.41 -10.77 -15.11
N ASP A 120 -3.75 -10.06 -16.02
CA ASP A 120 -3.83 -8.61 -16.16
C ASP A 120 -4.99 -8.24 -17.10
N LEU A 121 -6.04 -7.60 -16.58
CA LEU A 121 -7.20 -7.20 -17.40
C LEU A 121 -7.05 -5.76 -17.89
N VAL A 122 -6.63 -4.87 -17.00
CA VAL A 122 -6.23 -3.49 -17.30
C VAL A 122 -4.94 -3.25 -16.55
N HIS A 123 -3.81 -3.25 -17.25
CA HIS A 123 -2.51 -3.03 -16.63
C HIS A 123 -1.89 -1.71 -17.12
N PRO A 124 -1.51 -0.79 -16.22
CA PRO A 124 -1.01 0.53 -16.61
C PRO A 124 0.35 0.49 -17.30
N SER A 125 1.13 -0.59 -17.15
CA SER A 125 2.38 -0.81 -17.90
C SER A 125 2.19 -1.30 -19.34
N LEU A 126 0.96 -1.58 -19.78
CA LEU A 126 0.67 -1.86 -21.20
C LEU A 126 0.26 -0.54 -21.86
N PHE A 127 0.81 -0.27 -23.05
CA PHE A 127 0.69 1.05 -23.71
C PHE A 127 1.11 2.24 -22.81
N PRO A 128 2.26 2.16 -22.11
CA PRO A 128 2.73 3.28 -21.30
C PRO A 128 3.13 4.46 -22.19
N LEU A 129 3.39 5.62 -21.60
CA LEU A 129 4.20 6.63 -22.27
C LEU A 129 5.63 6.11 -22.40
N VAL A 130 6.20 6.25 -23.60
CA VAL A 130 7.58 5.88 -23.92
C VAL A 130 8.34 7.15 -24.31
N TYR A 131 9.29 7.57 -23.48
CA TYR A 131 10.03 8.81 -23.72
C TYR A 131 10.81 8.76 -25.04
N GLY A 132 10.71 9.83 -25.83
CA GLY A 132 11.25 9.96 -27.18
C GLY A 132 10.47 9.22 -28.27
N ARG A 133 9.29 8.66 -27.95
CA ARG A 133 8.44 7.93 -28.92
C ARG A 133 6.98 8.34 -28.85
N THR A 134 6.41 8.44 -27.65
CA THR A 134 4.99 8.76 -27.47
C THR A 134 4.72 10.21 -27.87
N ARG A 135 3.69 10.42 -28.70
CA ARG A 135 3.25 11.77 -29.07
C ARG A 135 2.38 12.38 -27.98
N VAL A 136 2.76 13.57 -27.55
CA VAL A 136 2.10 14.33 -26.48
C VAL A 136 1.59 15.64 -27.06
N LEU A 137 0.35 15.97 -26.76
CA LEU A 137 -0.27 17.22 -27.19
C LEU A 137 0.49 18.43 -26.59
N PRO A 138 0.70 19.50 -27.36
CA PRO A 138 1.41 20.67 -26.88
C PRO A 138 0.63 21.37 -25.75
N LEU A 139 1.35 22.08 -24.88
CA LEU A 139 0.74 22.82 -23.77
C LEU A 139 -0.34 23.79 -24.28
N GLY A 140 -1.53 23.71 -23.67
CA GLY A 140 -2.69 24.52 -24.05
C GLY A 140 -3.51 23.97 -25.22
N ALA A 141 -3.13 22.82 -25.80
CA ALA A 141 -3.97 22.10 -26.74
C ALA A 141 -5.28 21.64 -26.07
N LYS A 142 -6.32 21.43 -26.89
CA LYS A 142 -7.56 20.81 -26.39
C LYS A 142 -7.24 19.40 -25.86
N PRO A 143 -7.61 19.06 -24.63
CA PRO A 143 -7.33 17.74 -24.07
C PRO A 143 -8.10 16.64 -24.81
N THR A 144 -7.51 15.46 -24.81
CA THR A 144 -8.14 14.22 -25.27
C THR A 144 -9.30 13.83 -24.34
N THR A 145 -10.38 13.33 -24.94
CA THR A 145 -11.60 12.92 -24.24
C THR A 145 -11.94 11.46 -24.57
N LEU A 146 -12.93 10.89 -23.89
CA LEU A 146 -13.41 9.53 -24.15
C LEU A 146 -13.87 9.28 -25.59
N ASP A 147 -14.43 10.29 -26.25
CA ASP A 147 -14.95 10.16 -27.61
C ASP A 147 -13.87 10.43 -28.66
N GLY A 148 -12.99 11.41 -28.42
CA GLY A 148 -11.98 11.83 -29.38
C GLY A 148 -10.60 11.16 -29.27
N CYS A 149 -10.38 10.20 -28.36
CA CYS A 149 -9.04 9.68 -28.12
C CYS A 149 -8.47 8.82 -29.26
N ILE A 150 -9.32 8.09 -29.97
CA ILE A 150 -8.90 7.19 -31.06
C ILE A 150 -8.66 8.00 -32.34
N GLU A 151 -9.56 8.91 -32.69
CA GLU A 151 -9.45 9.79 -33.86
C GLU A 151 -8.18 10.67 -33.85
N ARG A 152 -7.75 11.05 -32.64
CA ARG A 152 -6.57 11.90 -32.43
C ARG A 152 -5.27 11.11 -32.31
N SER A 153 -5.32 9.78 -32.50
CA SER A 153 -4.15 8.93 -32.41
C SER A 153 -3.01 9.42 -33.31
N GLY A 154 -1.80 9.51 -32.76
CA GLY A 154 -0.63 10.08 -33.44
C GLY A 154 -0.55 11.62 -33.46
N GLU A 155 -1.52 12.35 -32.90
CA GLU A 155 -1.40 13.81 -32.69
C GLU A 155 -0.42 14.16 -31.57
N GLY A 156 0.14 15.36 -31.65
CA GLY A 156 1.08 15.90 -30.68
C GLY A 156 2.49 15.97 -31.25
N ASP A 157 3.44 16.34 -30.39
CA ASP A 157 4.88 16.37 -30.66
C ASP A 157 5.57 15.23 -29.90
N ASP A 158 6.84 14.95 -30.22
CA ASP A 158 7.64 14.05 -29.39
C ASP A 158 7.68 14.61 -27.97
N ASP A 159 7.45 13.75 -26.99
CA ASP A 159 7.47 14.16 -25.61
C ASP A 159 8.87 14.68 -25.23
N PRO A 160 8.96 15.68 -24.33
CA PRO A 160 10.25 16.23 -23.94
C PRO A 160 11.08 15.12 -23.29
N GLN A 161 12.21 14.81 -23.92
CA GLN A 161 13.17 13.83 -23.43
C GLN A 161 13.52 14.12 -21.96
N ALA A 162 13.61 13.08 -21.13
CA ALA A 162 13.95 13.23 -19.72
C ALA A 162 15.29 13.98 -19.59
N ALA A 163 15.25 15.23 -19.11
CA ALA A 163 16.36 16.17 -19.19
C ALA A 163 17.48 15.94 -18.15
N TYR A 164 17.42 14.88 -17.33
CA TYR A 164 18.31 14.73 -16.17
C TYR A 164 18.82 13.30 -15.95
N ASP A 165 20.08 13.22 -15.49
CA ASP A 165 20.87 12.02 -15.25
C ASP A 165 20.86 11.62 -13.77
N GLU A 166 19.70 11.21 -13.25
CA GLU A 166 19.61 10.66 -11.89
C GLU A 166 19.05 9.23 -11.91
N ALA A 167 19.52 8.38 -10.99
CA ALA A 167 19.14 6.95 -10.87
C ALA A 167 17.74 6.72 -10.27
N THR A 168 17.03 7.80 -9.96
CA THR A 168 15.82 7.87 -9.13
C THR A 168 14.52 7.97 -9.92
N TRP A 169 14.59 8.12 -11.25
CA TRP A 169 13.45 8.19 -12.18
C TRP A 169 13.58 7.20 -13.34
N SER A 170 12.44 6.78 -13.89
CA SER A 170 12.47 6.09 -15.18
C SER A 170 12.77 7.09 -16.29
N ARG A 171 13.78 6.76 -17.10
CA ARG A 171 14.13 7.50 -18.32
C ARG A 171 13.41 7.00 -19.55
N LYS A 172 12.66 5.90 -19.42
CA LYS A 172 12.05 5.20 -20.54
C LYS A 172 10.54 5.24 -20.52
N PHE A 173 9.92 5.13 -19.34
CA PHE A 173 8.49 4.89 -19.23
C PHE A 173 7.79 5.73 -18.17
N GLN A 174 6.50 5.98 -18.40
CA GLN A 174 5.58 6.56 -17.41
C GLN A 174 4.22 5.89 -17.53
N TRP A 175 3.56 5.59 -16.41
CA TRP A 175 2.13 5.30 -16.45
C TRP A 175 1.33 6.57 -16.81
N LEU A 176 0.26 6.37 -17.57
CA LEU A 176 -0.66 7.42 -17.98
C LEU A 176 -1.92 7.37 -17.09
N PRO A 177 -2.11 8.31 -16.14
CA PRO A 177 -3.36 8.42 -15.41
C PRO A 177 -4.50 8.88 -16.32
N ALA A 178 -5.74 8.60 -15.91
CA ALA A 178 -6.92 9.25 -16.44
C ALA A 178 -7.28 10.47 -15.57
N ASP A 179 -7.76 11.53 -16.22
CA ASP A 179 -8.23 12.74 -15.56
C ASP A 179 -9.67 12.51 -15.06
N VAL A 180 -9.92 12.85 -13.80
CA VAL A 180 -11.20 12.66 -13.12
C VAL A 180 -11.67 13.99 -12.53
N ASP A 181 -12.76 14.54 -13.06
CA ASP A 181 -13.43 15.68 -12.48
C ASP A 181 -14.13 15.28 -11.18
N ILE A 182 -13.95 16.08 -10.14
CA ILE A 182 -14.60 15.92 -8.82
C ILE A 182 -15.35 17.20 -8.41
N SER A 183 -15.56 18.14 -9.33
CA SER A 183 -16.25 19.40 -9.04
C SER A 183 -17.77 19.24 -8.86
N GLY A 184 -18.35 18.21 -9.49
CA GLY A 184 -19.77 17.90 -9.45
C GLY A 184 -20.19 17.00 -8.28
N GLU A 185 -21.45 16.55 -8.29
CA GLU A 185 -21.99 15.65 -7.26
C GLU A 185 -21.36 14.25 -7.27
N ARG A 186 -20.91 13.80 -8.45
CA ARG A 186 -20.24 12.51 -8.65
C ARG A 186 -18.98 12.71 -9.47
N PRO A 187 -17.91 11.92 -9.22
CA PRO A 187 -16.70 11.97 -10.02
C PRO A 187 -16.98 11.54 -11.46
N ARG A 188 -16.28 12.15 -12.41
CA ARG A 188 -16.42 11.88 -13.85
C ARG A 188 -15.07 11.72 -14.51
N ILE A 189 -14.87 10.58 -15.16
CA ILE A 189 -13.66 10.33 -15.94
C ILE A 189 -13.75 11.15 -17.23
N LEU A 190 -12.79 12.04 -17.45
CA LEU A 190 -12.74 12.96 -18.58
C LEU A 190 -11.94 12.40 -19.76
N SER A 191 -10.81 11.75 -19.48
CA SER A 191 -9.92 11.14 -20.46
C SER A 191 -9.92 9.61 -20.33
N TYR A 192 -9.48 8.89 -21.37
CA TYR A 192 -9.59 7.42 -21.39
C TYR A 192 -8.70 6.77 -20.32
N ILE A 193 -9.13 5.66 -19.75
CA ILE A 193 -8.28 4.78 -18.93
C ILE A 193 -7.32 4.06 -19.87
N ASN A 194 -6.02 4.16 -19.58
CA ASN A 194 -5.01 3.50 -20.39
C ASN A 194 -5.30 2.00 -20.54
N ASN A 195 -5.19 1.49 -21.77
CA ASN A 195 -5.51 0.11 -22.14
C ASN A 195 -6.98 -0.34 -21.90
N LEU A 196 -7.94 0.58 -21.74
CA LEU A 196 -9.36 0.24 -21.65
C LEU A 196 -10.22 1.00 -22.67
N HIS A 197 -10.78 0.29 -23.65
CA HIS A 197 -11.50 0.92 -24.77
C HIS A 197 -12.74 1.69 -24.29
N PRO A 198 -12.80 3.03 -24.47
CA PRO A 198 -13.85 3.86 -23.86
C PRO A 198 -15.25 3.60 -24.44
N GLN A 199 -15.35 3.34 -25.75
CA GLN A 199 -16.64 3.05 -26.39
C GLN A 199 -17.18 1.64 -26.10
N ARG A 200 -16.33 0.61 -26.08
CA ARG A 200 -16.72 -0.78 -25.78
C ARG A 200 -17.07 -0.99 -24.31
N HIS A 201 -16.36 -0.31 -23.41
CA HIS A 201 -16.47 -0.52 -21.97
C HIS A 201 -17.12 0.66 -21.22
N LYS A 202 -18.02 1.42 -21.87
CA LYS A 202 -18.74 2.57 -21.25
C LYS A 202 -19.30 2.27 -19.86
N LYS A 203 -19.90 1.08 -19.69
CA LYS A 203 -20.45 0.64 -18.42
C LYS A 203 -19.38 0.46 -17.34
N LEU A 204 -18.22 -0.10 -17.71
CA LEU A 204 -17.10 -0.27 -16.78
C LEU A 204 -16.54 1.08 -16.34
N TYR A 205 -16.43 2.06 -17.23
CA TYR A 205 -16.03 3.44 -16.86
C TYR A 205 -16.96 4.03 -15.78
N ARG A 206 -18.28 3.88 -15.92
CA ARG A 206 -19.25 4.32 -14.90
C ARG A 206 -19.06 3.62 -13.56
N LEU A 207 -18.74 2.32 -13.59
CA LEU A 207 -18.51 1.55 -12.37
C LEU A 207 -17.18 1.92 -11.71
N VAL A 208 -16.16 2.27 -12.49
CA VAL A 208 -14.91 2.84 -11.96
C VAL A 208 -15.17 4.20 -11.33
N GLU A 209 -15.99 5.08 -11.93
CA GLU A 209 -16.44 6.33 -11.31
C GLU A 209 -17.12 6.09 -9.96
N ASP A 210 -18.01 5.10 -9.85
CA ASP A 210 -18.68 4.76 -8.59
C ASP A 210 -17.68 4.28 -7.50
N VAL A 211 -16.63 3.54 -7.90
CA VAL A 211 -15.58 3.10 -6.95
C VAL A 211 -14.66 4.26 -6.57
N VAL A 212 -14.36 5.19 -7.48
CA VAL A 212 -13.66 6.44 -7.17
C VAL A 212 -14.47 7.27 -6.18
N GLU A 213 -15.80 7.37 -6.37
CA GLU A 213 -16.70 8.06 -5.46
C GLU A 213 -16.66 7.47 -4.05
N ALA A 214 -16.60 6.13 -3.95
CA ALA A 214 -16.45 5.42 -2.69
C ALA A 214 -15.06 5.61 -2.05
N ALA A 215 -14.00 5.74 -2.87
CA ALA A 215 -12.62 5.89 -2.42
C ALA A 215 -12.30 7.30 -1.90
N ILE A 216 -12.87 8.36 -2.48
CA ILE A 216 -12.53 9.76 -2.10
C ILE A 216 -12.65 10.03 -0.60
N PRO A 217 -13.74 9.64 0.11
CA PRO A 217 -13.83 9.85 1.55
C PRO A 217 -12.77 9.09 2.35
N LEU A 218 -12.37 7.90 1.92
CA LEU A 218 -11.31 7.13 2.55
C LEU A 218 -9.93 7.73 2.25
N TRP A 219 -9.67 8.20 1.02
CA TRP A 219 -8.47 8.97 0.70
C TRP A 219 -8.36 10.25 1.52
N ASN A 220 -9.48 10.93 1.79
CA ASN A 220 -9.47 12.10 2.67
C ASN A 220 -8.94 11.75 4.07
N LEU A 221 -9.36 10.60 4.62
CA LEU A 221 -8.88 10.10 5.92
C LEU A 221 -7.41 9.66 5.87
N THR A 222 -7.02 8.93 4.82
CA THR A 222 -5.65 8.48 4.57
C THR A 222 -4.68 9.66 4.44
N LEU A 223 -5.06 10.74 3.74
CA LEU A 223 -4.20 11.88 3.45
C LEU A 223 -4.25 12.99 4.50
N ALA A 224 -5.23 12.99 5.40
CA ALA A 224 -5.40 14.04 6.42
C ALA A 224 -4.14 14.27 7.27
N PRO A 225 -3.44 13.24 7.81
CA PRO A 225 -2.24 13.45 8.58
C PRO A 225 -1.14 14.20 7.80
N TYR A 226 -0.91 13.78 6.56
CA TYR A 226 0.16 14.34 5.72
C TYR A 226 -0.15 15.74 5.21
N ALA A 227 -1.43 16.04 4.94
CA ALA A 227 -1.85 17.36 4.49
C ALA A 227 -1.61 18.47 5.53
N SER A 228 -1.51 18.12 6.81
CA SER A 228 -1.27 19.03 7.93
C SER A 228 0.06 18.79 8.65
N LEU A 229 0.91 17.89 8.16
CA LEU A 229 2.13 17.43 8.86
C LEU A 229 1.85 17.01 10.31
N TYR A 230 0.73 16.31 10.51
CA TYR A 230 0.28 15.84 11.81
C TYR A 230 1.05 14.59 12.22
N THR A 231 1.74 14.67 13.36
CA THR A 231 2.37 13.54 14.01
C THR A 231 1.45 13.02 15.12
N ALA A 232 1.03 11.77 15.00
CA ALA A 232 0.21 11.14 16.03
C ALA A 232 1.05 10.87 17.29
N PRO A 233 0.50 11.08 18.50
CA PRO A 233 1.18 10.68 19.72
C PRO A 233 1.29 9.16 19.81
N ARG A 234 2.35 8.69 20.48
CA ARG A 234 2.57 7.25 20.71
C ARG A 234 1.46 6.69 21.59
N ARG A 235 0.80 5.62 21.13
CA ARG A 235 -0.25 4.92 21.89
C ARG A 235 0.25 4.36 23.23
N ILE A 236 1.49 3.87 23.22
CA ILE A 236 2.19 3.38 24.40
C ILE A 236 3.56 4.06 24.39
N VAL A 237 3.89 4.72 25.49
CA VAL A 237 5.19 5.37 25.65
C VAL A 237 6.14 4.40 26.33
N TYR A 238 7.32 4.20 25.74
CA TYR A 238 8.41 3.42 26.32
C TYR A 238 9.59 4.35 26.56
N GLU A 239 9.76 4.80 27.80
CA GLU A 239 10.77 5.81 28.17
C GLU A 239 12.03 5.18 28.76
N GLU A 240 11.93 3.99 29.34
CA GLU A 240 13.07 3.30 29.94
C GLU A 240 12.93 1.78 29.84
N CYS A 241 14.08 1.13 29.65
CA CYS A 241 14.21 -0.30 29.64
C CYS A 241 14.30 -0.83 31.07
N ARG A 242 13.33 -1.69 31.43
CA ARG A 242 13.27 -2.36 32.73
C ARG A 242 13.34 -3.86 32.56
N TYR A 243 13.97 -4.52 33.53
CA TYR A 243 14.06 -5.99 33.60
C TYR A 243 13.39 -6.51 34.86
N ASP A 244 12.67 -7.63 34.76
CA ASP A 244 12.14 -8.38 35.90
C ASP A 244 12.00 -9.88 35.55
N PRO A 245 12.86 -10.77 36.08
CA PRO A 245 13.91 -10.47 37.05
C PRO A 245 15.06 -9.67 36.44
N ASP A 246 15.74 -8.87 37.28
CA ASP A 246 16.95 -8.11 36.94
C ASP A 246 18.15 -8.65 37.76
N PRO A 247 18.77 -9.75 37.32
CA PRO A 247 19.84 -10.40 38.07
C PRO A 247 21.09 -9.52 38.23
N GLU A 248 21.34 -8.61 37.30
CA GLU A 248 22.51 -7.73 37.30
C GLU A 248 22.46 -6.70 38.44
N ASN A 249 21.28 -6.14 38.69
CA ASN A 249 21.08 -5.21 39.81
C ASN A 249 20.91 -5.93 41.16
N ASN A 250 20.49 -7.21 41.15
CA ASN A 250 20.17 -7.96 42.37
C ASN A 250 21.31 -8.87 42.87
N THR A 251 22.28 -9.20 42.02
CA THR A 251 23.42 -10.07 42.35
C THR A 251 24.71 -9.39 41.91
N PRO A 252 25.71 -9.21 42.79
CA PRO A 252 26.96 -8.55 42.42
C PRO A 252 27.84 -9.44 41.52
N GLU A 253 28.59 -8.79 40.61
CA GLU A 253 29.60 -9.48 39.80
C GLU A 253 30.66 -10.17 40.67
N PRO A 254 31.10 -11.40 40.32
CA PRO A 254 32.14 -12.12 41.06
C PRO A 254 33.46 -11.33 41.15
N GLN A 255 33.86 -11.00 42.37
CA GLN A 255 35.17 -10.39 42.63
C GLN A 255 36.30 -11.43 42.52
N ARG A 256 37.51 -10.98 42.19
CA ARG A 256 38.70 -11.83 42.14
C ARG A 256 39.05 -12.33 43.54
N GLU A 257 39.24 -13.64 43.69
CA GLU A 257 39.57 -14.28 44.96
C GLU A 257 41.08 -14.28 45.23
N GLU A 258 41.47 -14.40 46.51
CA GLU A 258 42.88 -14.44 46.90
C GLU A 258 43.56 -15.71 46.36
N GLY A 259 44.66 -15.54 45.62
CA GLY A 259 45.38 -16.65 44.97
C GLY A 259 44.81 -17.11 43.63
N GLU A 260 43.71 -16.51 43.17
CA GLU A 260 43.10 -16.83 41.86
C GLU A 260 43.88 -16.19 40.71
N ASP A 261 44.13 -16.98 39.66
CA ASP A 261 44.71 -16.46 38.41
C ASP A 261 43.66 -15.70 37.57
N PHE A 262 44.14 -14.89 36.62
CA PHE A 262 43.28 -14.01 35.83
C PHE A 262 42.35 -14.78 34.86
N ALA A 263 42.74 -15.96 34.41
CA ALA A 263 41.95 -16.76 33.47
C ALA A 263 40.77 -17.44 34.20
N SER A 264 41.02 -17.97 35.40
CA SER A 264 40.00 -18.56 36.26
C SER A 264 38.96 -17.52 36.70
N TRP A 265 39.41 -16.32 37.10
CA TRP A 265 38.51 -15.21 37.40
C TRP A 265 37.68 -14.79 36.18
N GLY A 266 38.33 -14.61 35.02
CA GLY A 266 37.65 -14.26 33.77
C GLY A 266 36.58 -15.29 33.37
N ALA A 267 36.84 -16.59 33.56
CA ALA A 267 35.85 -17.63 33.28
C ALA A 267 34.60 -17.52 34.18
N ARG A 268 34.76 -17.19 35.48
CA ARG A 268 33.62 -16.96 36.38
C ARG A 268 32.82 -15.72 36.00
N VAL A 269 33.49 -14.64 35.62
CA VAL A 269 32.84 -13.40 35.16
C VAL A 269 32.05 -13.66 33.88
N ASN A 270 32.59 -14.41 32.92
CA ASN A 270 31.87 -14.80 31.71
C ASN A 270 30.61 -15.62 32.01
N LEU A 271 30.71 -16.65 32.85
CA LEU A 271 29.56 -17.47 33.27
C LEU A 271 28.49 -16.64 33.99
N TYR A 272 28.91 -15.65 34.80
CA TYR A 272 28.00 -14.72 35.45
C TYR A 272 27.23 -13.88 34.42
N TRP A 273 27.91 -13.29 33.43
CA TRP A 273 27.26 -12.49 32.39
C TRP A 273 26.37 -13.33 31.47
N GLU A 274 26.76 -14.56 31.14
CA GLU A 274 25.89 -15.51 30.44
C GLU A 274 24.62 -15.82 31.24
N TRP A 275 24.76 -16.06 32.55
CA TRP A 275 23.62 -16.28 33.44
C TRP A 275 22.70 -15.05 33.53
N VAL A 276 23.26 -13.84 33.65
CA VAL A 276 22.51 -12.58 33.65
C VAL A 276 21.69 -12.45 32.36
N GLN A 277 22.31 -12.64 31.19
CA GLN A 277 21.66 -12.54 29.88
C GLN A 277 20.54 -13.57 29.70
N MET A 278 20.75 -14.81 30.14
CA MET A 278 19.74 -15.87 30.06
C MET A 278 18.59 -15.70 31.06
N THR A 279 18.84 -15.03 32.19
CA THR A 279 17.88 -14.92 33.30
C THR A 279 17.06 -13.63 33.23
N ARG A 280 17.66 -12.52 32.77
CA ARG A 280 16.97 -11.23 32.69
C ARG A 280 15.78 -11.34 31.74
N LYS A 281 14.68 -10.66 32.08
CA LYS A 281 13.49 -10.59 31.22
C LYS A 281 13.04 -9.15 31.08
N ILE A 282 12.86 -8.72 29.83
CA ILE A 282 12.38 -7.36 29.53
C ILE A 282 10.94 -7.22 30.01
N VAL A 283 10.67 -6.14 30.72
CA VAL A 283 9.31 -5.74 31.07
C VAL A 283 8.70 -5.02 29.86
N LEU A 284 7.75 -5.67 29.19
CA LEU A 284 7.06 -5.06 28.05
C LEU A 284 6.22 -3.85 28.50
N PRO A 285 6.13 -2.79 27.69
CA PRO A 285 5.36 -1.62 28.06
C PRO A 285 3.86 -1.91 28.06
N GLU A 286 3.17 -1.29 29.00
CA GLU A 286 1.73 -1.38 29.19
C GLU A 286 1.06 -0.07 28.76
N PRO A 287 -0.17 -0.08 28.21
CA PRO A 287 -0.87 1.15 27.91
C PRO A 287 -1.26 1.90 29.21
N PRO A 288 -1.59 3.19 29.11
CA PRO A 288 -2.06 3.97 30.25
C PRO A 288 -3.23 3.29 30.97
N GLU A 289 -3.29 3.40 32.30
CA GLU A 289 -4.37 2.79 33.11
C GLU A 289 -5.75 3.31 32.72
N LYS A 290 -5.81 4.59 32.35
CA LYS A 290 -7.02 5.24 31.87
C LYS A 290 -6.95 5.40 30.36
N PHE A 291 -7.97 4.91 29.65
CA PHE A 291 -8.12 5.15 28.23
C PHE A 291 -8.38 6.64 27.96
N GLU A 292 -7.58 7.21 27.06
CA GLU A 292 -7.82 8.53 26.49
C GLU A 292 -7.77 8.41 24.96
N PRO A 293 -8.80 8.92 24.24
CA PRO A 293 -8.81 8.89 22.79
C PRO A 293 -7.61 9.64 22.21
N LEU A 294 -6.95 9.04 21.24
CA LEU A 294 -5.88 9.71 20.53
C LEU A 294 -6.45 10.91 19.74
N PRO A 295 -5.73 12.04 19.69
CA PRO A 295 -6.12 13.15 18.83
C PRO A 295 -6.18 12.69 17.37
N VAL A 296 -7.11 13.30 16.62
CA VAL A 296 -7.29 13.06 15.20
C VAL A 296 -6.69 14.20 14.39
N PRO A 297 -6.16 13.93 13.18
CA PRO A 297 -5.66 14.99 12.32
C PRO A 297 -6.76 15.99 11.95
N PRO A 298 -6.41 17.25 11.63
CA PRO A 298 -7.33 18.21 11.05
C PRO A 298 -8.09 17.63 9.85
N PRO A 299 -9.40 17.93 9.69
CA PRO A 299 -10.17 17.44 8.56
C PRO A 299 -9.56 17.87 7.22
N PHE A 300 -9.43 16.93 6.30
CA PHE A 300 -8.96 17.16 4.94
C PHE A 300 -10.04 16.77 3.92
N SER A 301 -10.09 17.47 2.80
CA SER A 301 -11.06 17.20 1.73
C SER A 301 -10.46 17.50 0.36
N LEU A 302 -10.32 16.45 -0.45
CA LEU A 302 -9.92 16.54 -1.85
C LEU A 302 -10.85 17.46 -2.64
N HIS A 303 -12.16 17.36 -2.44
CA HIS A 303 -13.15 18.24 -3.09
C HIS A 303 -12.92 19.71 -2.74
N LYS A 304 -12.79 20.04 -1.45
CA LYS A 304 -12.60 21.45 -1.03
C LYS A 304 -11.27 22.03 -1.51
N ARG A 305 -10.21 21.23 -1.54
CA ARG A 305 -8.85 21.70 -1.85
C ARG A 305 -8.53 21.67 -3.34
N TYR A 306 -9.06 20.70 -4.08
CA TYR A 306 -8.69 20.46 -5.48
C TYR A 306 -9.88 20.38 -6.43
N GLY A 307 -11.11 20.64 -5.98
CA GLY A 307 -12.31 20.55 -6.82
C GLY A 307 -12.38 21.52 -7.99
N SER A 308 -11.42 22.45 -8.13
CA SER A 308 -11.29 23.33 -9.30
C SER A 308 -10.47 22.73 -10.46
N LYS A 309 -9.86 21.55 -10.27
CA LYS A 309 -9.09 20.85 -11.30
C LYS A 309 -9.32 19.34 -11.23
N PRO A 310 -9.15 18.60 -12.33
CA PRO A 310 -9.28 17.14 -12.30
C PRO A 310 -8.19 16.51 -11.43
N LEU A 311 -8.56 15.43 -10.74
CA LEU A 311 -7.59 14.50 -10.16
C LEU A 311 -7.02 13.62 -11.27
N GLN A 312 -5.80 13.12 -11.07
CA GLN A 312 -5.19 12.13 -11.96
C GLN A 312 -5.21 10.76 -11.25
N VAL A 313 -5.87 9.77 -11.87
CA VAL A 313 -6.06 8.44 -11.28
C VAL A 313 -5.60 7.37 -12.28
N ILE A 314 -4.67 6.54 -11.85
CA ILE A 314 -4.22 5.36 -12.60
C ILE A 314 -5.09 4.17 -12.18
N VAL A 315 -5.62 3.44 -13.16
CA VAL A 315 -6.53 2.31 -12.92
C VAL A 315 -5.84 1.00 -13.29
N LYS A 316 -5.97 0.00 -12.42
CA LYS A 316 -5.51 -1.37 -12.67
C LYS A 316 -6.58 -2.39 -12.28
N LEU A 317 -6.83 -3.35 -13.17
CA LEU A 317 -7.67 -4.53 -12.91
C LEU A 317 -6.81 -5.77 -13.09
N ALA A 318 -6.75 -6.59 -12.06
CA ALA A 318 -5.99 -7.83 -12.08
C ALA A 318 -6.67 -8.91 -11.25
N ASN A 319 -6.51 -10.15 -11.71
CA ASN A 319 -6.99 -11.35 -11.04
C ASN A 319 -5.81 -12.21 -10.63
N ILE A 320 -5.95 -12.87 -9.48
CA ILE A 320 -5.14 -14.03 -9.14
C ILE A 320 -6.04 -15.25 -9.28
N GLU A 321 -5.63 -16.19 -10.13
CA GLU A 321 -6.35 -17.42 -10.43
C GLU A 321 -5.51 -18.61 -9.95
N LEU A 322 -6.17 -19.50 -9.19
CA LEU A 322 -5.60 -20.74 -8.68
C LEU A 322 -6.38 -21.91 -9.24
N THR A 323 -5.67 -22.94 -9.67
CA THR A 323 -6.25 -24.20 -10.18
C THR A 323 -5.81 -25.36 -9.31
N PRO A 324 -6.47 -26.54 -9.40
CA PRO A 324 -6.00 -27.74 -8.70
C PRO A 324 -4.52 -28.10 -8.98
N GLU A 325 -4.01 -27.79 -10.17
CA GLU A 325 -2.62 -28.01 -10.58
C GLU A 325 -1.67 -26.94 -10.02
N LYS A 326 -2.21 -25.75 -9.75
CA LYS A 326 -1.49 -24.57 -9.24
C LYS A 326 -2.24 -23.98 -8.03
N PRO A 327 -2.30 -24.71 -6.90
CA PRO A 327 -3.26 -24.41 -5.83
C PRO A 327 -2.81 -23.33 -4.85
N GLU A 328 -1.58 -22.83 -4.98
CA GLU A 328 -0.97 -21.86 -4.05
C GLU A 328 -0.42 -20.63 -4.80
N TYR A 329 -0.62 -19.45 -4.21
CA TYR A 329 0.01 -18.19 -4.60
C TYR A 329 1.05 -17.82 -3.54
N GLU A 330 2.30 -17.64 -3.98
CA GLU A 330 3.47 -17.41 -3.09
C GLU A 330 3.53 -16.01 -2.45
N GLY A 331 2.60 -15.13 -2.80
CA GLY A 331 2.65 -13.72 -2.38
C GLY A 331 3.35 -12.81 -3.40
N GLY A 332 3.25 -11.51 -3.15
CA GLY A 332 3.93 -10.46 -3.92
C GLY A 332 5.29 -10.10 -3.32
N THR A 333 5.94 -9.09 -3.88
CA THR A 333 7.13 -8.46 -3.29
C THR A 333 6.74 -7.29 -2.40
N TRP A 334 7.60 -6.91 -1.45
CA TRP A 334 7.47 -5.63 -0.74
C TRP A 334 7.77 -4.47 -1.68
N HIS A 335 6.83 -3.53 -1.81
CA HIS A 335 6.98 -2.37 -2.69
C HIS A 335 6.09 -1.18 -2.28
N VAL A 336 6.39 -0.01 -2.86
CA VAL A 336 5.47 1.12 -3.03
C VAL A 336 5.06 1.19 -4.49
N GLU A 337 3.96 1.87 -4.80
CA GLU A 337 3.44 2.00 -6.16
C GLU A 337 4.13 3.11 -6.94
N GLY A 338 4.34 2.87 -8.23
CA GLY A 338 5.02 3.81 -9.12
C GLY A 338 6.49 4.04 -8.78
N LYS A 339 7.10 5.01 -9.44
CA LYS A 339 8.45 5.49 -9.18
C LYS A 339 8.40 6.96 -8.78
N MET A 340 8.73 7.26 -7.51
CA MET A 340 9.07 8.60 -7.05
C MET A 340 10.04 8.55 -5.85
N VAL A 341 11.20 9.16 -6.07
CA VAL A 341 12.18 9.78 -5.16
C VAL A 341 12.48 9.17 -3.79
N SER A 342 13.76 8.78 -3.66
CA SER A 342 14.69 8.97 -2.53
C SER A 342 14.10 9.28 -1.16
N ALA A 343 14.48 8.47 -0.17
CA ALA A 343 14.21 8.64 1.26
C ALA A 343 14.80 9.93 1.87
N SER A 344 15.52 10.75 1.11
CA SER A 344 16.01 12.05 1.57
C SER A 344 14.95 13.14 1.38
N ILE A 345 13.95 13.13 2.27
CA ILE A 345 12.95 14.20 2.43
C ILE A 345 13.61 15.61 2.54
N PHE A 346 14.85 15.67 3.00
CA PHE A 346 15.56 16.90 3.30
C PHE A 346 16.01 17.74 2.07
N LEU A 347 16.16 17.13 0.88
CA LEU A 347 16.64 17.85 -0.31
C LEU A 347 15.51 18.29 -1.27
N LEU A 348 14.33 17.72 -1.14
CA LEU A 348 13.18 17.96 -2.03
C LEU A 348 12.51 19.33 -1.85
N VAL A 349 12.71 19.97 -0.69
CA VAL A 349 12.07 21.26 -0.36
C VAL A 349 12.71 22.44 -1.10
N ILE A 350 13.92 22.28 -1.64
CA ILE A 350 14.70 23.39 -2.21
C ILE A 350 14.54 23.52 -3.75
N TYR A 351 14.12 22.46 -4.46
CA TYR A 351 14.13 22.42 -5.94
C TYR A 351 12.83 21.93 -6.60
N ALA A 352 11.67 22.11 -5.94
CA ALA A 352 10.40 21.48 -6.35
C ALA A 352 9.88 21.87 -7.75
N ASP A 353 10.27 22.99 -8.33
CA ASP A 353 9.65 23.53 -9.56
C ASP A 353 10.11 22.87 -10.88
N ALA A 354 11.11 21.97 -10.87
CA ALA A 354 11.68 21.39 -12.10
C ALA A 354 11.53 19.85 -12.26
N PHE A 355 11.00 19.13 -11.28
CA PHE A 355 10.97 17.66 -11.33
C PHE A 355 9.68 17.12 -11.94
N ARG A 356 9.72 16.70 -13.22
CA ARG A 356 8.71 15.78 -13.78
C ARG A 356 8.90 14.42 -13.12
N LYS A 357 8.12 14.15 -12.07
CA LYS A 357 8.12 12.86 -11.38
C LYS A 357 7.28 11.87 -12.21
N ASN A 358 7.69 10.61 -12.36
CA ASN A 358 7.03 9.67 -13.28
C ASN A 358 5.52 9.49 -12.95
N GLU A 359 5.17 8.81 -11.86
CA GLU A 359 3.74 8.54 -11.56
C GLU A 359 3.16 9.35 -10.41
N ALA A 360 4.00 9.94 -9.57
CA ALA A 360 3.61 10.75 -8.44
C ALA A 360 2.48 10.28 -7.52
N ILE A 361 2.36 8.97 -7.30
CA ILE A 361 1.27 8.40 -6.51
C ILE A 361 1.38 8.83 -5.05
N ALA A 362 0.32 9.46 -4.53
CA ALA A 362 0.19 9.89 -3.13
C ALA A 362 -0.56 8.87 -2.26
N ALA A 363 -1.57 8.21 -2.83
CA ALA A 363 -2.36 7.20 -2.13
C ALA A 363 -2.89 6.13 -3.07
N THR A 364 -3.14 4.96 -2.50
CA THR A 364 -3.69 3.79 -3.20
C THR A 364 -5.03 3.43 -2.60
N ALA A 365 -5.97 2.99 -3.43
CA ALA A 365 -7.19 2.31 -3.02
C ALA A 365 -7.30 0.96 -3.73
N LEU A 366 -7.48 -0.12 -2.96
CA LEU A 366 -7.64 -1.48 -3.47
C LEU A 366 -9.04 -1.99 -3.12
N TYR A 367 -9.83 -2.32 -4.13
CA TYR A 367 -11.17 -2.87 -4.00
C TYR A 367 -11.21 -4.34 -4.43
N TYR A 368 -11.44 -5.23 -3.48
CA TYR A 368 -11.52 -6.68 -3.70
C TYR A 368 -12.94 -7.06 -4.06
N TYR A 369 -13.28 -7.04 -5.35
CA TYR A 369 -14.68 -7.09 -5.78
C TYR A 369 -15.23 -8.52 -5.93
N ASP A 370 -14.37 -9.53 -5.99
CA ASP A 370 -14.77 -10.94 -6.13
C ASP A 370 -13.66 -11.85 -5.60
N SER A 371 -14.00 -12.80 -4.73
CA SER A 371 -13.05 -13.77 -4.18
C SER A 371 -13.74 -15.07 -3.81
N GLU A 372 -13.29 -16.18 -4.39
CA GLU A 372 -13.94 -17.47 -4.23
C GLU A 372 -12.91 -18.59 -4.02
N ASN A 373 -13.25 -19.56 -3.18
CA ASN A 373 -12.48 -20.79 -2.94
C ASN A 373 -10.99 -20.57 -2.58
N ILE A 374 -10.68 -19.49 -1.86
CA ILE A 374 -9.33 -19.20 -1.35
C ILE A 374 -9.31 -19.04 0.16
N THR A 375 -8.19 -19.41 0.79
CA THR A 375 -7.93 -19.06 2.18
C THR A 375 -7.87 -17.53 2.33
N ALA A 376 -7.96 -17.03 3.56
CA ALA A 376 -7.91 -15.59 3.82
C ALA A 376 -6.67 -14.95 3.16
N SER A 377 -6.90 -14.06 2.20
CA SER A 377 -5.84 -13.24 1.59
C SER A 377 -5.60 -12.02 2.47
N THR A 378 -4.35 -11.62 2.62
CA THR A 378 -3.98 -10.47 3.46
C THR A 378 -3.00 -9.54 2.76
N LEU A 379 -3.08 -8.27 3.09
CA LEU A 379 -2.16 -7.23 2.65
C LEU A 379 -1.35 -6.77 3.86
N ALA A 380 -0.05 -7.09 3.88
CA ALA A 380 0.87 -6.70 4.93
C ALA A 380 1.50 -5.35 4.64
N PHE A 381 1.87 -4.64 5.70
CA PHE A 381 2.46 -3.32 5.67
C PHE A 381 3.71 -3.25 6.55
N ARG A 382 4.71 -2.52 6.08
CA ARG A 382 5.93 -2.18 6.83
C ARG A 382 6.37 -0.76 6.50
N GLN A 383 7.07 -0.13 7.43
CA GLN A 383 7.54 1.25 7.28
C GLN A 383 9.00 1.37 7.69
N LEU A 384 9.64 2.46 7.31
CA LEU A 384 10.90 2.87 7.90
C LEU A 384 10.60 3.51 9.26
N SER A 385 11.21 2.98 10.33
CA SER A 385 11.21 3.61 11.64
C SER A 385 12.08 4.87 11.59
N GLU A 386 11.68 5.90 12.34
CA GLU A 386 12.60 7.00 12.62
C GLU A 386 13.82 6.46 13.40
N ASP A 387 14.99 7.03 13.10
CA ASP A 387 16.23 6.69 13.79
C ASP A 387 16.12 7.03 15.29
N PHE A 388 16.57 6.11 16.13
CA PHE A 388 16.67 6.26 17.57
C PHE A 388 17.87 7.15 17.91
N GLY A 389 17.84 8.41 17.47
CA GLY A 389 18.86 9.40 17.85
C GLY A 389 18.86 9.66 19.36
N PHE A 390 19.93 10.31 19.86
CA PHE A 390 20.20 10.60 21.29
C PHE A 390 19.04 11.20 22.11
N HIS A 391 18.01 11.75 21.49
CA HIS A 391 16.88 12.40 22.17
C HIS A 391 15.56 11.60 22.16
N ASN A 392 15.48 10.50 21.40
CA ASN A 392 14.24 9.74 21.21
C ASN A 392 14.32 8.26 21.64
N SER A 393 15.50 7.80 22.07
CA SER A 393 15.71 6.45 22.61
C SER A 393 15.20 6.33 24.04
N PRO A 394 14.61 5.19 24.42
CA PRO A 394 14.37 4.90 25.83
C PRO A 394 15.72 4.92 26.58
N ALA A 395 15.70 5.20 27.88
CA ALA A 395 16.88 4.98 28.72
C ALA A 395 17.18 3.47 28.82
N TYR A 396 18.38 3.05 28.42
CA TYR A 396 18.85 1.66 28.54
C TYR A 396 20.29 1.64 29.09
N LYS A 397 20.70 0.50 29.64
CA LYS A 397 22.08 0.29 30.11
C LYS A 397 23.00 0.00 28.92
N GLN A 398 24.29 0.33 29.04
CA GLN A 398 25.29 -0.05 28.04
C GLN A 398 25.26 -1.56 27.77
N ASP A 399 25.44 -1.98 26.52
CA ASP A 399 25.42 -3.39 26.06
C ASP A 399 24.05 -4.10 26.19
N HIS A 400 22.97 -3.36 26.47
CA HIS A 400 21.62 -3.91 26.56
C HIS A 400 20.80 -3.59 25.31
N HIS A 401 20.74 -4.54 24.38
CA HIS A 401 20.05 -4.40 23.09
C HIS A 401 18.81 -5.29 22.92
N ASP A 402 18.58 -6.23 23.84
CA ASP A 402 17.50 -7.23 23.77
C ASP A 402 16.08 -6.64 23.84
N TRP A 403 15.94 -5.44 24.42
CA TRP A 403 14.67 -4.73 24.47
C TRP A 403 14.19 -4.27 23.09
N LEU A 404 15.09 -4.00 22.16
CA LEU A 404 14.77 -3.46 20.83
C LEU A 404 13.91 -4.44 20.01
N PRO A 405 14.27 -5.74 19.87
CA PRO A 405 13.42 -6.71 19.18
C PRO A 405 12.14 -7.00 19.97
N ALA A 406 12.20 -7.01 21.30
CA ALA A 406 11.03 -7.31 22.13
C ALA A 406 9.93 -6.21 22.07
N VAL A 407 10.33 -4.94 22.02
CA VAL A 407 9.40 -3.80 22.09
C VAL A 407 9.05 -3.27 20.71
N PHE A 408 10.04 -3.13 19.81
CA PHE A 408 9.84 -2.51 18.50
C PHE A 408 9.88 -3.52 17.34
N GLY A 409 10.32 -4.76 17.57
CA GLY A 409 10.48 -5.76 16.51
C GLY A 409 11.63 -5.42 15.55
N LEU A 410 12.65 -4.73 16.07
CA LEU A 410 13.83 -4.26 15.33
C LEU A 410 15.09 -4.88 15.94
N GLU A 411 16.17 -5.00 15.17
CA GLU A 411 17.43 -5.61 15.63
C GLU A 411 18.53 -4.57 15.72
N GLN A 412 19.44 -4.71 16.69
CA GLN A 412 20.67 -3.92 16.76
C GLN A 412 21.52 -4.21 15.53
N GLU A 413 22.08 -3.16 14.91
CA GLU A 413 22.77 -3.21 13.61
C GLU A 413 21.90 -3.73 12.45
N GLY A 414 20.58 -3.91 12.69
CA GLY A 414 19.61 -4.31 11.70
C GLY A 414 19.00 -3.12 10.96
N ALA A 415 18.24 -3.44 9.89
CA ALA A 415 17.53 -2.44 9.11
C ALA A 415 16.46 -1.71 9.94
N LEU A 416 16.24 -0.42 9.67
CA LEU A 416 15.15 0.39 10.24
C LEU A 416 13.75 0.00 9.76
N ILE A 417 13.54 -1.21 9.22
CA ILE A 417 12.28 -1.64 8.63
C ILE A 417 11.41 -2.31 9.71
N GLN A 418 10.32 -1.63 10.08
CA GLN A 418 9.36 -2.15 11.05
C GLN A 418 8.11 -2.72 10.35
N ASN A 419 7.75 -3.97 10.66
CA ASN A 419 6.48 -4.55 10.25
C ASN A 419 5.35 -3.99 11.13
N ILE A 420 4.40 -3.25 10.53
CA ILE A 420 3.37 -2.52 11.28
C ILE A 420 2.01 -3.23 11.32
N GLY A 421 1.82 -4.26 10.50
CA GLY A 421 0.65 -5.13 10.55
C GLY A 421 0.14 -5.54 9.18
N SER A 422 -1.07 -6.07 9.13
CA SER A 422 -1.72 -6.50 7.90
C SER A 422 -3.23 -6.30 7.96
N VAL A 423 -3.88 -6.32 6.81
CA VAL A 423 -5.35 -6.23 6.64
C VAL A 423 -5.82 -7.47 5.91
N VAL A 424 -6.89 -8.12 6.40
CA VAL A 424 -7.55 -9.19 5.65
C VAL A 424 -8.30 -8.57 4.47
N THR A 425 -8.14 -9.11 3.27
CA THR A 425 -8.67 -8.54 2.03
C THR A 425 -9.82 -9.39 1.49
N SER A 426 -10.92 -9.45 2.24
CA SER A 426 -12.13 -10.19 1.86
C SER A 426 -12.89 -9.51 0.72
N GLU A 427 -13.72 -10.28 0.01
CA GLU A 427 -14.64 -9.75 -0.99
C GLU A 427 -15.49 -8.58 -0.44
N GLY A 428 -15.66 -7.54 -1.23
CA GLY A 428 -16.40 -6.32 -0.91
C GLY A 428 -15.59 -5.29 -0.13
N LYS A 429 -14.36 -5.61 0.33
CA LYS A 429 -13.55 -4.69 1.12
C LYS A 429 -12.81 -3.70 0.23
N LEU A 430 -12.89 -2.42 0.60
CA LEU A 430 -12.07 -1.33 0.08
C LEU A 430 -11.00 -0.98 1.11
N VAL A 431 -9.73 -0.97 0.71
CA VAL A 431 -8.59 -0.61 1.57
C VAL A 431 -7.88 0.60 0.96
N THR A 432 -7.63 1.65 1.74
CA THR A 432 -6.83 2.80 1.32
C THR A 432 -5.62 2.99 2.21
N PHE A 433 -4.51 3.41 1.61
CA PHE A 433 -3.26 3.65 2.31
C PHE A 433 -2.40 4.67 1.54
N PRO A 434 -1.53 5.41 2.23
CA PRO A 434 -0.65 6.37 1.59
C PRO A 434 0.50 5.63 0.90
N ASN A 435 0.99 6.17 -0.20
CA ASN A 435 2.05 5.54 -0.99
C ASN A 435 3.46 5.87 -0.45
N ILE A 436 3.61 5.84 0.87
CA ILE A 436 4.87 6.06 1.59
C ILE A 436 5.26 4.89 2.50
N ILE A 437 4.37 3.90 2.62
CA ILE A 437 4.61 2.67 3.36
C ILE A 437 4.70 1.51 2.38
N HIS A 438 5.60 0.58 2.66
CA HIS A 438 5.71 -0.65 1.89
C HIS A 438 4.50 -1.53 2.16
N HIS A 439 4.01 -2.17 1.11
CA HIS A 439 2.97 -3.18 1.22
C HIS A 439 3.34 -4.45 0.46
N GLN A 440 2.76 -5.57 0.87
CA GLN A 440 2.97 -6.87 0.25
C GLN A 440 1.71 -7.72 0.36
N VAL A 441 1.29 -8.28 -0.78
CA VAL A 441 0.28 -9.34 -0.82
C VAL A 441 0.87 -10.60 -0.20
N GLN A 442 0.24 -11.15 0.84
CA GLN A 442 0.69 -12.37 1.49
C GLN A 442 0.28 -13.63 0.72
N PRO A 443 0.97 -14.77 0.94
CA PRO A 443 0.61 -16.05 0.35
C PRO A 443 -0.82 -16.49 0.72
N PHE A 444 -1.47 -17.21 -0.19
CA PHE A 444 -2.75 -17.87 0.06
C PHE A 444 -2.94 -19.06 -0.90
N LYS A 445 -3.90 -19.93 -0.60
CA LYS A 445 -4.15 -21.15 -1.38
C LYS A 445 -5.63 -21.48 -1.49
N LEU A 446 -5.96 -22.50 -2.27
CA LEU A 446 -7.32 -23.03 -2.38
C LEU A 446 -7.83 -23.58 -1.04
N VAL A 447 -9.11 -23.35 -0.73
CA VAL A 447 -9.79 -24.00 0.40
C VAL A 447 -10.17 -25.43 0.04
N ASP A 448 -10.86 -25.59 -1.09
CA ASP A 448 -11.11 -26.87 -1.74
C ASP A 448 -10.11 -27.03 -2.90
N PRO A 449 -9.02 -27.81 -2.74
CA PRO A 449 -7.99 -27.95 -3.75
C PRO A 449 -8.47 -28.69 -5.02
N THR A 450 -9.70 -29.22 -5.02
CA THR A 450 -10.29 -29.90 -6.19
C THR A 450 -11.01 -28.96 -7.15
N LYS A 451 -11.20 -27.69 -6.75
CA LYS A 451 -11.90 -26.67 -7.55
C LYS A 451 -11.00 -25.47 -7.78
N PRO A 452 -11.16 -24.74 -8.89
CA PRO A 452 -10.49 -23.47 -9.06
C PRO A 452 -10.95 -22.44 -8.02
N GLY A 453 -10.16 -21.40 -7.83
CA GLY A 453 -10.46 -20.29 -6.95
C GLY A 453 -9.75 -19.03 -7.41
N HIS A 454 -10.23 -17.87 -6.96
CA HIS A 454 -9.70 -16.59 -7.44
C HIS A 454 -9.76 -15.49 -6.39
N ARG A 455 -8.93 -14.48 -6.62
CA ARG A 455 -9.02 -13.16 -5.99
C ARG A 455 -8.96 -12.09 -7.07
N LYS A 456 -10.00 -11.27 -7.19
CA LYS A 456 -10.05 -10.20 -8.19
C LYS A 456 -10.06 -8.83 -7.54
N LEU A 457 -9.32 -7.89 -8.12
CA LEU A 457 -9.20 -6.55 -7.56
C LEU A 457 -9.23 -5.44 -8.61
N LEU A 458 -9.79 -4.31 -8.20
CA LEU A 458 -9.66 -3.01 -8.86
C LEU A 458 -8.77 -2.13 -7.98
N ALA A 459 -7.63 -1.72 -8.52
CA ALA A 459 -6.71 -0.78 -7.89
C ALA A 459 -6.84 0.60 -8.52
N LEU A 460 -6.89 1.62 -7.67
CA LEU A 460 -6.87 3.04 -8.03
C LEU A 460 -5.65 3.67 -7.37
N PHE A 461 -4.78 4.26 -8.17
CA PHE A 461 -3.62 5.00 -7.68
C PHE A 461 -3.85 6.49 -7.91
N LEU A 462 -4.02 7.24 -6.82
CA LEU A 462 -4.19 8.67 -6.83
C LEU A 462 -2.83 9.34 -6.98
N VAL A 463 -2.61 10.02 -8.11
CA VAL A 463 -1.48 10.91 -8.32
C VAL A 463 -1.62 12.12 -7.39
N ASP A 464 -0.52 12.59 -6.81
CA ASP A 464 -0.47 13.77 -5.93
C ASP A 464 -1.15 14.96 -6.61
N PRO A 465 -2.30 15.42 -6.08
CA PRO A 465 -3.05 16.51 -6.71
C PRO A 465 -2.29 17.85 -6.69
N ASN A 466 -1.16 17.99 -5.99
CA ASN A 466 -0.32 19.18 -6.08
C ASN A 466 0.55 19.20 -7.34
N ILE A 467 0.69 18.07 -8.03
CA ILE A 467 1.52 17.89 -9.22
C ILE A 467 0.62 17.49 -10.39
N SER A 468 0.99 17.87 -11.60
CA SER A 468 0.35 17.37 -12.82
C SER A 468 1.40 16.66 -13.66
N ILE A 469 1.17 15.38 -13.92
CA ILE A 469 2.00 14.57 -14.81
C ILE A 469 1.32 14.41 -16.17
N ILE A 470 2.03 13.92 -17.19
CA ILE A 470 1.43 13.63 -18.49
C ILE A 470 0.36 12.56 -18.32
N SER A 471 -0.87 12.83 -18.76
CA SER A 471 -2.01 11.92 -18.64
C SER A 471 -2.56 11.49 -19.99
N THR A 472 -3.61 10.66 -19.99
CA THR A 472 -4.37 10.31 -21.20
C THR A 472 -5.19 11.48 -21.74
N ALA A 473 -5.25 12.62 -21.05
CA ALA A 473 -5.75 13.88 -21.61
C ALA A 473 -4.70 14.52 -22.54
N ASP A 474 -3.42 14.32 -22.26
CA ASP A 474 -2.30 14.86 -23.04
C ASP A 474 -1.82 13.90 -24.13
N VAL A 475 -2.00 12.60 -23.93
CA VAL A 475 -1.59 11.54 -24.88
C VAL A 475 -2.83 10.97 -25.54
N PRO A 476 -3.01 11.11 -26.87
CA PRO A 476 -4.04 10.39 -27.60
C PRO A 476 -3.86 8.87 -27.52
N CYS A 477 -4.88 8.12 -27.92
CA CYS A 477 -4.81 6.66 -27.86
C CYS A 477 -3.56 6.14 -28.58
N GLN A 478 -2.88 5.18 -27.97
CA GLN A 478 -1.65 4.60 -28.53
C GLN A 478 -1.88 3.21 -29.16
N ARG A 479 -3.12 2.73 -29.26
CA ARG A 479 -3.42 1.36 -29.71
C ARG A 479 -3.70 1.30 -31.21
N ALA A 480 -2.78 0.71 -31.97
CA ALA A 480 -2.94 0.55 -33.43
C ALA A 480 -4.21 -0.23 -33.79
N ASP A 481 -4.52 -1.29 -33.04
CA ASP A 481 -5.70 -2.13 -33.30
C ASP A 481 -7.03 -1.38 -33.13
N TRP A 482 -7.12 -0.40 -32.22
CA TRP A 482 -8.32 0.44 -32.10
C TRP A 482 -8.45 1.44 -33.25
N VAL A 483 -7.31 1.90 -33.77
CA VAL A 483 -7.26 2.79 -34.92
C VAL A 483 -7.69 2.06 -36.19
N ASP A 484 -7.16 0.85 -36.42
CA ASP A 484 -7.49 0.03 -37.58
C ASP A 484 -8.99 -0.31 -37.66
N GLU A 485 -9.61 -0.59 -36.51
CA GLU A 485 -11.06 -0.80 -36.41
C GLU A 485 -11.87 0.44 -36.79
N LEU A 486 -11.43 1.64 -36.41
CA LEU A 486 -12.09 2.89 -36.77
C LEU A 486 -12.02 3.15 -38.28
N VAL A 487 -10.85 2.88 -38.89
CA VAL A 487 -10.62 3.06 -40.33
C VAL A 487 -11.43 2.04 -41.16
N THR A 488 -11.48 0.78 -40.72
CA THR A 488 -12.20 -0.29 -41.43
C THR A 488 -13.72 -0.29 -41.18
N GLY A 489 -14.17 0.30 -40.08
CA GLY A 489 -15.55 0.23 -39.58
C GLY A 489 -16.58 1.17 -40.22
N GLY A 490 -16.19 2.04 -41.16
CA GLY A 490 -17.14 2.71 -42.06
C GLY A 490 -17.21 4.24 -42.06
N ASP A 491 -16.39 4.96 -41.29
CA ASP A 491 -16.36 6.43 -41.37
C ASP A 491 -15.35 6.98 -42.41
N GLY A 492 -14.59 6.10 -43.08
CA GLY A 492 -13.69 6.51 -44.18
C GLY A 492 -12.64 7.54 -43.75
N MET A 493 -12.31 7.59 -42.46
CA MET A 493 -11.38 8.57 -41.91
C MET A 493 -9.96 8.19 -42.31
N GLU A 494 -9.32 9.02 -43.14
CA GLU A 494 -7.90 8.89 -43.47
C GLU A 494 -7.06 9.50 -42.33
N ILE A 495 -6.38 8.65 -41.56
CA ILE A 495 -5.27 9.09 -40.73
C ILE A 495 -4.06 9.23 -41.65
N SER A 496 -3.37 10.37 -41.59
CA SER A 496 -2.22 10.61 -42.46
C SER A 496 -1.13 9.54 -42.27
N ASP A 497 -0.39 9.23 -43.34
CA ASP A 497 0.72 8.26 -43.33
C ASP A 497 1.77 8.56 -42.25
N GLU A 498 1.93 9.82 -41.85
CA GLU A 498 2.82 10.22 -40.78
C GLU A 498 2.29 9.79 -39.40
N ARG A 499 0.98 9.97 -39.16
CA ARG A 499 0.33 9.64 -37.88
C ARG A 499 0.13 8.14 -37.68
N SER A 500 0.00 7.36 -38.75
CA SER A 500 -0.19 5.91 -38.68
C SER A 500 1.01 5.14 -38.13
N SER A 501 2.19 5.77 -38.07
CA SER A 501 3.44 5.15 -37.58
C SER A 501 3.63 5.20 -36.05
N TYR A 502 2.89 6.05 -35.35
CA TYR A 502 3.03 6.27 -33.90
C TYR A 502 2.22 5.33 -33.00
N PRO A 503 0.96 4.95 -33.32
CA PRO A 503 0.23 3.94 -32.55
C PRO A 503 1.06 2.66 -32.49
N MET A 504 1.17 2.08 -31.30
CA MET A 504 1.93 0.84 -31.10
C MET A 504 1.04 -0.37 -31.28
N SER A 505 1.62 -1.43 -31.85
CA SER A 505 0.96 -2.74 -31.89
C SER A 505 0.89 -3.35 -30.49
N VAL A 506 0.01 -4.33 -30.30
CA VAL A 506 -0.09 -5.09 -29.05
C VAL A 506 1.24 -5.77 -28.71
N ASP A 507 1.97 -6.29 -29.70
CA ASP A 507 3.25 -6.96 -29.48
C ASP A 507 4.35 -5.96 -29.07
N GLN A 508 4.42 -4.79 -29.70
CA GLN A 508 5.32 -3.72 -29.26
C GLN A 508 5.02 -3.27 -27.82
N ALA A 509 3.74 -3.11 -27.47
CA ALA A 509 3.34 -2.77 -26.11
C ALA A 509 3.75 -3.86 -25.09
N ARG A 510 3.67 -5.14 -25.46
CA ARG A 510 4.12 -6.26 -24.63
C ARG A 510 5.64 -6.28 -24.45
N GLU A 511 6.41 -5.91 -25.48
CA GLU A 511 7.87 -5.74 -25.38
C GLU A 511 8.24 -4.59 -24.43
N TYR A 512 7.64 -3.41 -24.62
CA TYR A 512 7.86 -2.28 -23.70
C TYR A 512 7.47 -2.60 -22.27
N ARG A 513 6.37 -3.33 -22.06
CA ARG A 513 5.98 -3.78 -20.72
C ARG A 513 7.06 -4.66 -20.09
N LYS A 514 7.67 -5.60 -20.82
CA LYS A 514 8.75 -6.44 -20.28
C LYS A 514 9.93 -5.59 -19.83
N GLU A 515 10.36 -4.63 -20.66
CA GLU A 515 11.41 -3.67 -20.28
C GLU A 515 11.02 -2.85 -19.05
N PHE A 516 9.79 -2.32 -19.02
CA PHE A 516 9.31 -1.49 -17.92
C PHE A 516 9.23 -2.28 -16.60
N MET A 517 8.80 -3.54 -16.65
CA MET A 517 8.73 -4.41 -15.48
C MET A 517 10.13 -4.76 -14.94
N GLU A 518 11.11 -5.02 -15.82
CA GLU A 518 12.49 -5.23 -15.36
C GLU A 518 13.07 -3.97 -14.73
N GLU A 519 12.86 -2.80 -15.34
CA GLU A 519 13.29 -1.51 -14.80
C GLU A 519 12.66 -1.23 -13.41
N ARG A 520 11.41 -1.65 -13.21
CA ARG A 520 10.71 -1.53 -11.91
C ARG A 520 11.25 -2.51 -10.88
N LYS A 521 11.55 -3.73 -11.28
CA LYS A 521 12.17 -4.74 -10.41
C LYS A 521 13.55 -4.29 -9.92
N GLU A 522 14.38 -3.74 -10.81
CA GLU A 522 15.68 -3.16 -10.43
C GLU A 522 15.53 -2.01 -9.43
N PHE A 523 14.56 -1.11 -9.66
CA PHE A 523 14.25 -0.03 -8.72
C PHE A 523 13.81 -0.55 -7.36
N GLN A 524 12.91 -1.55 -7.31
CA GLN A 524 12.47 -2.17 -6.06
C GLN A 524 13.64 -2.81 -5.31
N LEU A 525 14.57 -3.47 -6.00
CA LEU A 525 15.78 -4.05 -5.41
C LEU A 525 16.74 -2.97 -4.89
N LEU A 526 16.90 -1.86 -5.61
CA LEU A 526 17.72 -0.74 -5.17
C LEU A 526 17.10 -0.04 -3.96
N HIS A 527 15.80 0.23 -3.98
CA HIS A 527 15.08 0.86 -2.88
C HIS A 527 15.07 -0.02 -1.63
N ARG A 528 14.93 -1.35 -1.82
CA ARG A 528 15.08 -2.33 -0.75
C ARG A 528 16.49 -2.26 -0.15
N ARG A 529 17.54 -2.38 -0.97
CA ARG A 529 18.93 -2.27 -0.50
C ARG A 529 19.17 -0.94 0.21
N TYR A 530 18.68 0.17 -0.33
CA TYR A 530 18.78 1.47 0.33
C TYR A 530 18.10 1.45 1.71
N SER A 531 16.88 0.89 1.81
CA SER A 531 16.15 0.77 3.08
C SER A 531 16.79 -0.20 4.07
N GLU A 532 17.53 -1.19 3.58
CA GLU A 532 18.25 -2.20 4.39
C GLU A 532 19.65 -1.70 4.79
N ASP A 533 20.32 -0.91 3.94
CA ASP A 533 21.72 -0.49 4.07
C ASP A 533 21.88 0.94 4.64
N HIS A 534 20.92 1.86 4.42
CA HIS A 534 21.00 3.26 4.88
C HIS A 534 20.19 3.45 6.17
N GLY A 535 20.86 3.16 7.28
CA GLY A 535 20.31 3.27 8.63
C GLY A 535 20.28 1.90 9.29
N ALA A 536 21.45 1.47 9.76
CA ALA A 536 21.51 0.42 10.76
C ALA A 536 21.12 1.05 12.10
N ILE A 537 20.26 0.39 12.88
CA ILE A 537 20.01 0.84 14.25
C ILE A 537 21.33 0.70 15.00
N SER A 538 21.93 1.83 15.35
CA SER A 538 23.13 1.87 16.17
C SER A 538 22.79 2.57 17.46
N LEU A 539 22.40 1.77 18.45
CA LEU A 539 22.37 2.24 19.83
C LEU A 539 23.79 2.70 20.19
N CYS A 540 23.96 4.00 20.41
CA CYS A 540 25.26 4.56 20.77
C CYS A 540 25.67 4.05 22.15
N GLU A 541 26.86 3.47 22.25
CA GLU A 541 27.51 3.17 23.53
C GLU A 541 28.01 4.49 24.14
N HIS A 542 27.60 4.78 25.37
CA HIS A 542 27.92 6.03 26.07
C HIS A 542 28.92 5.84 27.18
#